data_AF-A0A7J6SP86-F1
#
_entry.id   AF-A0A7J6SP86-F1
#
_cell.length_a   1.000
_cell.length_b   1.000
_cell.length_c   1.000
_cell.angle_alpha   90.00
_cell.angle_beta   90.00
_cell.angle_gamma   90.00
#
_symmetry.space_group_name_H-M   'P 1'
#
loop_
_entity.id
_entity.type
_entity.pdbx_description
1 polymer ?
#
loop_
_entity_poly.entity_id
_entity_poly.type
_entity_poly.pdbx_seq_one_letter_code
_entity_poly.pdbx_strand_id
1 'polypeptide(L)'
;MIFTGGADFYPTGSAKAPAGTRGRGHSGDASSTLKGSAATTPVCATPLSPIPPSEENSTSFDDSFPLLDGPDDASDISDLNDARKEIQKMRALLKNFKQENTALNTHLMETLLLGTSGFIISGGNFHGEYPAKALDYLAIGIQELANISERRMERLVNPALSNLPAFLVQNGGLNSGFMIAHCTAAALTSENKVLCHPSSVDTLSTSAAKEDHVSMGGYSARKCLEVISNVEVVIAIELMAACQALEFHRPCRSTAPLEAVYDLVRSAGVEPYDEDRYLAPDIDKVTDLIRSGAVWEVVEPYLKQREASQIDEVSPIDMMSRGQVLTLCRNL
;
A
#
# COMPACT_ATOMS: atom_id res chain seq x y z
N MET A 1 4.35 0.63 7.08
CA MET A 1 5.05 1.63 6.23
C MET A 1 5.62 2.81 7.04
N ILE A 2 5.78 2.67 8.37
CA ILE A 2 6.15 3.77 9.29
C ILE A 2 7.68 3.92 9.42
N PHE A 3 8.47 2.86 9.18
CA PHE A 3 9.93 2.86 9.39
C PHE A 3 10.78 2.71 8.12
N THR A 4 10.19 2.77 6.92
CA THR A 4 10.94 2.61 5.65
C THR A 4 11.32 3.92 4.96
N GLY A 5 11.04 5.08 5.57
CA GLY A 5 11.57 6.35 5.12
C GLY A 5 13.03 6.45 5.54
N GLY A 6 13.97 6.40 4.58
CA GLY A 6 15.40 6.58 4.83
C GLY A 6 15.64 7.84 5.66
N ALA A 7 16.05 7.64 6.91
CA ALA A 7 16.54 8.69 7.78
C ALA A 7 18.06 8.68 7.69
N ASP A 8 18.60 9.73 7.08
CA ASP A 8 20.02 10.06 7.05
C ASP A 8 20.58 10.13 8.49
N PHE A 9 21.28 9.07 8.91
CA PHE A 9 22.15 9.15 10.09
C PHE A 9 23.48 9.76 9.66
N TYR A 10 23.61 11.08 9.78
CA TYR A 10 24.91 11.74 9.79
C TYR A 10 25.06 12.64 11.03
N PRO A 11 26.11 12.44 11.85
CA PRO A 11 26.44 13.39 12.90
C PRO A 11 27.08 14.63 12.27
N THR A 12 26.41 15.78 12.37
CA THR A 12 27.01 17.09 12.10
C THR A 12 27.97 17.43 13.24
N GLY A 13 29.27 17.21 13.03
CA GLY A 13 30.30 17.57 13.99
C GLY A 13 31.67 17.70 13.33
N SER A 14 32.06 18.92 13.02
CA SER A 14 33.37 19.26 12.46
C SER A 14 34.50 18.97 13.44
N ALA A 15 35.39 18.04 13.11
CA ALA A 15 36.70 17.93 13.75
C ALA A 15 37.77 17.62 12.69
N LYS A 16 38.59 18.63 12.37
CA LYS A 16 39.82 18.49 11.59
C LYS A 16 40.89 17.79 12.43
N ALA A 17 41.61 16.84 11.84
CA ALA A 17 42.91 16.39 12.33
C ALA A 17 43.90 16.19 11.15
N PRO A 18 45.22 16.37 11.37
CA PRO A 18 46.17 16.80 10.35
C PRO A 18 46.97 15.65 9.69
N ALA A 19 47.62 16.00 8.56
CA ALA A 19 48.46 15.15 7.74
C ALA A 19 49.84 14.84 8.37
N GLY A 20 50.37 13.64 8.12
CA GLY A 20 51.73 13.24 8.53
C GLY A 20 52.24 11.91 7.91
N THR A 21 52.94 12.06 6.79
CA THR A 21 54.11 11.32 6.22
C THR A 21 54.44 9.84 6.52
N ARG A 22 54.86 9.18 5.41
CA ARG A 22 55.33 7.81 5.19
C ARG A 22 56.60 7.36 5.95
N GLY A 23 56.70 6.05 6.17
CA GLY A 23 57.97 5.30 6.31
C GLY A 23 57.78 3.81 5.92
N ARG A 24 58.60 3.32 4.98
CA ARG A 24 58.62 1.92 4.46
C ARG A 24 59.53 1.02 5.31
N GLY A 25 59.15 -0.26 5.45
CA GLY A 25 60.03 -1.38 5.81
C GLY A 25 59.38 -2.71 5.40
N HIS A 26 60.09 -3.54 4.64
CA HIS A 26 59.63 -4.81 4.04
C HIS A 26 60.08 -6.03 4.84
N SER A 27 59.16 -6.97 5.06
CA SER A 27 59.32 -8.45 5.07
C SER A 27 57.94 -8.99 5.50
N GLY A 28 57.13 -9.63 4.67
CA GLY A 28 57.43 -10.81 3.87
C GLY A 28 56.67 -11.98 4.50
N ASP A 29 55.34 -12.01 4.32
CA ASP A 29 54.55 -13.24 4.43
C ASP A 29 53.22 -13.09 3.66
N ALA A 30 52.82 -14.21 3.06
CA ALA A 30 51.84 -14.31 1.99
C ALA A 30 50.40 -14.01 2.44
N SER A 31 49.83 -12.93 1.90
CA SER A 31 48.41 -12.79 1.48
C SER A 31 48.12 -11.31 1.15
N SER A 32 48.24 -10.94 -0.12
CA SER A 32 47.67 -9.71 -0.73
C SER A 32 48.12 -9.69 -2.19
N THR A 33 47.31 -9.40 -3.20
CA THR A 33 46.69 -8.09 -3.48
C THR A 33 45.81 -8.29 -4.72
N LEU A 34 44.51 -8.01 -4.70
CA LEU A 34 43.87 -6.77 -5.16
C LEU A 34 42.52 -6.71 -4.41
N LYS A 35 42.24 -5.85 -3.41
CA LYS A 35 42.28 -4.38 -3.40
C LYS A 35 41.90 -3.78 -4.74
N GLY A 36 40.59 -3.60 -4.95
CA GLY A 36 40.09 -2.88 -6.12
C GLY A 36 38.59 -3.03 -6.40
N SER A 37 37.73 -2.77 -5.42
CA SER A 37 36.42 -2.14 -5.62
C SER A 37 35.97 -1.74 -4.22
N ALA A 38 36.46 -0.63 -3.66
CA ALA A 38 35.83 0.67 -3.88
C ALA A 38 34.32 0.51 -3.88
N ALA A 39 33.71 1.03 -2.81
CA ALA A 39 32.29 1.28 -2.71
C ALA A 39 31.72 1.58 -4.10
N THR A 40 30.90 0.67 -4.61
CA THR A 40 29.84 1.12 -5.48
C THR A 40 29.06 2.08 -4.60
N THR A 41 29.21 3.37 -4.87
CA THR A 41 28.14 4.33 -4.65
C THR A 41 26.82 3.59 -4.83
N PRO A 42 25.79 3.78 -4.00
CA PRO A 42 24.47 3.52 -4.53
C PRO A 42 24.46 4.31 -5.85
N VAL A 43 24.36 3.60 -6.97
CA VAL A 43 23.96 4.25 -8.21
C VAL A 43 22.74 5.00 -7.75
N CYS A 44 22.86 6.32 -7.66
CA CYS A 44 21.74 7.20 -7.42
C CYS A 44 20.73 6.66 -8.40
N ALA A 45 19.69 5.99 -7.90
CA ALA A 45 18.64 5.54 -8.74
C ALA A 45 18.10 6.86 -9.27
N THR A 46 18.59 7.25 -10.45
CA THR A 46 17.93 8.20 -11.32
C THR A 46 16.48 7.80 -11.20
N PRO A 47 15.59 8.70 -10.73
CA PRO A 47 14.22 8.35 -10.49
C PRO A 47 13.78 7.63 -11.74
N LEU A 48 13.40 6.35 -11.60
CA LEU A 48 12.85 5.59 -12.71
C LEU A 48 11.82 6.54 -13.29
N SER A 49 12.07 6.99 -14.52
CA SER A 49 11.16 7.86 -15.26
C SER A 49 9.78 7.27 -15.02
N PRO A 50 8.82 8.08 -14.54
CA PRO A 50 7.52 7.57 -14.12
C PRO A 50 7.06 6.61 -15.20
N ILE A 51 6.78 5.37 -14.82
CA ILE A 51 6.10 4.42 -15.71
C ILE A 51 4.92 5.24 -16.23
N PRO A 52 4.85 5.51 -17.55
CA PRO A 52 3.74 6.28 -18.07
C PRO A 52 2.48 5.58 -17.55
N PRO A 53 1.50 6.32 -16.99
CA PRO A 53 0.24 5.69 -16.64
C PRO A 53 -0.16 4.85 -17.84
N SER A 54 -0.37 3.55 -17.64
CA SER A 54 -0.76 2.64 -18.71
C SER A 54 -1.83 3.40 -19.48
N GLU A 55 -1.55 3.74 -20.73
CA GLU A 55 -2.45 4.52 -21.55
C GLU A 55 -3.81 3.84 -21.39
N GLU A 56 -4.72 4.47 -20.64
CA GLU A 56 -6.10 4.41 -21.02
C GLU A 56 -6.03 4.76 -22.48
N ASN A 57 -6.28 3.77 -23.32
CA ASN A 57 -6.37 3.96 -24.75
C ASN A 57 -7.65 4.77 -24.97
N SER A 58 -7.65 6.01 -24.47
CA SER A 58 -8.50 7.10 -24.85
C SER A 58 -8.07 7.36 -26.28
N THR A 59 -8.59 6.51 -27.17
CA THR A 59 -9.06 7.01 -28.44
C THR A 59 -9.98 8.17 -28.07
N SER A 60 -9.41 9.37 -28.01
CA SER A 60 -10.15 10.61 -27.92
C SER A 60 -10.89 10.72 -29.24
N PHE A 61 -12.03 10.03 -29.32
CA PHE A 61 -13.02 10.30 -30.32
C PHE A 61 -13.51 11.71 -30.02
N ASP A 62 -13.23 12.59 -30.98
CA ASP A 62 -13.50 14.00 -30.91
C ASP A 62 -15.01 14.24 -30.66
N ASP A 63 -15.35 14.61 -29.42
CA ASP A 63 -16.72 14.91 -28.96
C ASP A 63 -17.28 16.20 -29.59
N SER A 64 -16.55 16.84 -30.50
CA SER A 64 -16.96 18.09 -31.17
C SER A 64 -17.81 17.88 -32.43
N PHE A 65 -18.05 16.64 -32.86
CA PHE A 65 -18.95 16.36 -33.99
C PHE A 65 -20.43 16.51 -33.59
N PRO A 66 -21.25 17.22 -34.37
CA PRO A 66 -22.67 17.40 -34.08
C PRO A 66 -23.39 16.04 -34.05
N LEU A 67 -24.36 15.89 -33.14
CA LEU A 67 -25.27 14.73 -33.10
C LEU A 67 -25.90 14.57 -34.49
N LEU A 68 -25.45 13.58 -35.24
CA LEU A 68 -26.11 13.16 -36.48
C LEU A 68 -27.03 11.99 -36.13
N ASP A 69 -28.20 11.96 -36.76
CA ASP A 69 -29.16 10.87 -36.64
C ASP A 69 -28.45 9.53 -36.92
N GLY A 70 -28.32 8.70 -35.88
CA GLY A 70 -27.85 7.32 -35.99
C GLY A 70 -28.99 6.38 -36.35
N PRO A 71 -28.69 5.15 -36.80
CA PRO A 71 -29.72 4.16 -37.15
C PRO A 71 -30.74 3.94 -36.01
N ASP A 72 -31.98 3.66 -36.39
CA ASP A 72 -33.09 3.49 -35.43
C ASP A 72 -33.15 2.07 -34.83
N ASP A 73 -32.59 1.07 -35.52
CA ASP A 73 -32.53 -0.33 -35.07
C ASP A 73 -31.11 -0.91 -35.24
N ALA A 74 -30.75 -1.87 -34.38
CA ALA A 74 -29.46 -2.55 -34.41
C ALA A 74 -29.23 -3.36 -35.71
N SER A 75 -30.30 -3.71 -36.43
CA SER A 75 -30.24 -4.33 -37.76
C SER A 75 -29.70 -3.42 -38.86
N ASP A 76 -29.67 -2.11 -38.63
CA ASP A 76 -29.26 -1.10 -39.62
C ASP A 76 -27.76 -0.75 -39.50
N ILE A 77 -27.03 -1.40 -38.59
CA ILE A 77 -25.58 -1.21 -38.42
C ILE A 77 -24.85 -2.03 -39.49
N SER A 78 -24.49 -1.36 -40.58
CA SER A 78 -23.87 -2.01 -41.75
C SER A 78 -22.34 -1.91 -41.76
N ASP A 79 -21.78 -0.89 -41.09
CA ASP A 79 -20.35 -0.63 -41.06
C ASP A 79 -19.82 -0.14 -39.69
N LEU A 80 -18.50 0.03 -39.60
CA LEU A 80 -17.81 0.50 -38.38
C LEU A 80 -18.16 1.95 -38.01
N ASN A 81 -18.62 2.77 -38.96
CA ASN A 81 -19.01 4.14 -38.69
C ASN A 81 -20.41 4.20 -38.09
N ASP A 82 -21.33 3.35 -38.55
CA ASP A 82 -22.67 3.18 -37.97
C ASP A 82 -22.58 2.67 -36.52
N ALA A 83 -21.70 1.69 -36.26
CA ALA A 83 -21.45 1.20 -34.90
C ALA A 83 -20.89 2.30 -33.97
N ARG A 84 -20.01 3.18 -34.49
CA ARG A 84 -19.48 4.32 -33.72
C ARG A 84 -20.56 5.35 -33.39
N LYS A 85 -21.46 5.64 -34.33
CA LYS A 85 -22.59 6.55 -34.11
C LYS A 85 -23.54 6.01 -33.04
N GLU A 86 -23.84 4.71 -33.07
CA GLU A 86 -24.70 4.09 -32.06
C GLU A 86 -24.06 4.09 -30.66
N ILE A 87 -22.75 3.81 -30.57
CA ILE A 87 -22.00 3.92 -29.31
C ILE A 87 -22.03 5.36 -28.78
N GLN A 88 -21.92 6.37 -29.64
CA GLN A 88 -22.03 7.78 -29.26
C GLN A 88 -23.44 8.14 -28.77
N LYS A 89 -24.49 7.68 -29.47
CA LYS A 89 -25.90 7.85 -29.06
C LYS A 89 -26.16 7.22 -27.70
N MET A 90 -25.73 5.99 -27.47
CA MET A 90 -25.83 5.30 -26.18
C MET A 90 -25.07 6.03 -25.07
N ARG A 91 -23.87 6.56 -25.34
CA ARG A 91 -23.11 7.35 -24.36
C ARG A 91 -23.80 8.66 -24.00
N ALA A 92 -24.38 9.36 -24.97
CA ALA A 92 -25.15 10.58 -24.73
C ALA A 92 -26.39 10.30 -23.88
N LEU A 93 -27.13 9.23 -24.19
CA LEU A 93 -28.27 8.79 -23.39
C LEU A 93 -27.86 8.42 -21.96
N LEU A 94 -26.76 7.69 -21.78
CA LEU A 94 -26.22 7.35 -20.46
C LEU A 94 -25.77 8.56 -19.67
N LYS A 95 -25.18 9.57 -20.33
CA LYS A 95 -24.75 10.81 -19.69
C LYS A 95 -25.95 11.64 -19.22
N ASN A 96 -26.96 11.78 -20.06
CA ASN A 96 -28.22 12.44 -19.71
C ASN A 96 -28.93 11.68 -18.58
N PHE A 97 -28.97 10.36 -18.64
CA PHE A 97 -29.54 9.51 -17.59
C PHE A 97 -28.80 9.67 -16.26
N LYS A 98 -27.45 9.72 -16.26
CA LYS A 98 -26.64 9.98 -15.05
C LYS A 98 -26.87 11.38 -14.47
N GLN A 99 -27.06 12.37 -15.34
CA GLN A 99 -27.21 13.76 -14.95
C GLN A 99 -28.61 14.05 -14.38
N GLU A 100 -29.65 13.35 -14.86
CA GLU A 100 -31.00 13.40 -14.30
C GLU A 100 -31.15 12.51 -13.04
N ASN A 101 -30.39 11.42 -12.94
CA ASN A 101 -30.49 10.44 -11.84
C ASN A 101 -29.34 10.54 -10.82
N THR A 102 -28.78 11.72 -10.57
CA THR A 102 -27.74 11.91 -9.54
C THR A 102 -28.26 11.60 -8.11
N ALA A 103 -29.57 11.40 -7.93
CA ALA A 103 -30.19 10.88 -6.70
C ALA A 103 -30.22 9.34 -6.59
N LEU A 104 -29.85 8.59 -7.64
CA LEU A 104 -29.90 7.12 -7.68
C LEU A 104 -28.60 6.48 -7.18
N ASN A 105 -28.07 6.98 -6.07
CA ASN A 105 -27.07 6.21 -5.34
C ASN A 105 -27.79 5.08 -4.61
N THR A 106 -27.54 3.86 -5.11
CA THR A 106 -27.77 2.59 -4.41
C THR A 106 -29.18 2.02 -4.42
N HIS A 107 -29.73 1.69 -5.59
CA HIS A 107 -30.71 0.59 -5.69
C HIS A 107 -29.97 -0.75 -5.83
N LEU A 108 -29.22 -1.14 -4.79
CA LEU A 108 -28.65 -2.49 -4.68
C LEU A 108 -29.75 -3.53 -4.47
N MET A 109 -30.92 -3.10 -3.99
CA MET A 109 -32.08 -3.94 -3.74
C MET A 109 -33.26 -3.29 -4.44
N GLU A 110 -33.63 -3.79 -5.61
CA GLU A 110 -35.03 -4.06 -5.99
C GLU A 110 -35.11 -4.32 -7.49
N THR A 111 -35.79 -5.41 -7.82
CA THR A 111 -36.31 -5.81 -9.14
C THR A 111 -37.32 -4.79 -9.71
N LEU A 112 -37.41 -3.58 -9.15
CA LEU A 112 -38.51 -2.65 -9.40
C LEU A 112 -38.01 -1.21 -9.54
N LEU A 113 -37.58 -0.85 -10.74
CA LEU A 113 -37.57 0.56 -11.14
C LEU A 113 -39.01 0.96 -11.47
N LEU A 114 -39.66 1.70 -10.57
CA LEU A 114 -40.86 2.46 -10.91
C LEU A 114 -40.44 3.64 -11.79
N GLY A 115 -40.40 3.42 -13.11
CA GLY A 115 -40.27 4.52 -14.04
C GLY A 115 -41.43 5.51 -13.84
N THR A 116 -41.17 6.80 -14.01
CA THR A 116 -42.19 7.87 -14.01
C THR A 116 -43.34 7.63 -15.00
N SER A 117 -43.18 6.66 -15.90
CA SER A 117 -44.11 6.19 -16.93
C SER A 117 -44.97 4.95 -16.54
N GLY A 118 -44.83 4.40 -15.33
CA GLY A 118 -45.73 3.34 -14.83
C GLY A 118 -45.43 1.90 -15.28
N PHE A 119 -44.22 1.62 -15.78
CA PHE A 119 -43.79 0.26 -16.17
C PHE A 119 -43.00 -0.44 -15.06
N ILE A 120 -43.05 -1.78 -15.05
CA ILE A 120 -42.30 -2.67 -14.14
C ILE A 120 -41.19 -3.36 -14.95
N ILE A 121 -39.93 -3.19 -14.54
CA ILE A 121 -38.76 -3.78 -15.21
C ILE A 121 -38.07 -4.76 -14.26
N SER A 122 -38.03 -6.04 -14.63
CA SER A 122 -37.25 -7.07 -13.93
C SER A 122 -35.77 -7.02 -14.35
N GLY A 123 -34.88 -6.62 -13.44
CA GLY A 123 -33.43 -6.51 -13.67
C GLY A 123 -32.59 -7.46 -12.82
N GLY A 124 -31.27 -7.45 -13.04
CA GLY A 124 -30.28 -8.31 -12.37
C GLY A 124 -29.36 -7.59 -11.37
N ASN A 125 -29.68 -6.36 -10.95
CA ASN A 125 -28.80 -5.52 -10.12
C ASN A 125 -28.52 -6.09 -8.71
N PHE A 126 -29.26 -7.13 -8.30
CA PHE A 126 -28.98 -7.89 -7.08
C PHE A 126 -27.72 -8.75 -7.19
N HIS A 127 -27.18 -8.97 -8.40
CA HIS A 127 -26.03 -9.84 -8.62
C HIS A 127 -24.74 -9.20 -8.06
N GLY A 128 -24.29 -9.70 -6.91
CA GLY A 128 -23.14 -9.17 -6.16
C GLY A 128 -21.75 -9.40 -6.75
N GLU A 129 -21.59 -9.54 -8.08
CA GLU A 129 -20.28 -9.83 -8.70
C GLU A 129 -19.28 -8.70 -8.48
N TYR A 130 -19.74 -7.46 -8.66
CA TYR A 130 -18.93 -6.26 -8.49
C TYR A 130 -18.27 -6.18 -7.10
N PRO A 131 -19.02 -6.21 -5.99
CA PRO A 131 -18.40 -6.21 -4.67
C PRO A 131 -17.58 -7.48 -4.41
N ALA A 132 -17.99 -8.66 -4.92
CA ALA A 132 -17.23 -9.90 -4.73
C ALA A 132 -15.81 -9.81 -5.32
N LYS A 133 -15.69 -9.37 -6.58
CA LYS A 133 -14.41 -9.15 -7.26
C LYS A 133 -13.57 -8.08 -6.56
N ALA A 134 -14.18 -6.96 -6.18
CA ALA A 134 -13.48 -5.88 -5.48
C ALA A 134 -12.86 -6.36 -4.15
N LEU A 135 -13.60 -7.14 -3.36
CA LEU A 135 -13.13 -7.69 -2.08
C LEU A 135 -12.04 -8.75 -2.26
N ASP A 136 -12.10 -9.56 -3.32
CA ASP A 136 -11.01 -10.49 -3.65
C ASP A 136 -9.71 -9.77 -4.00
N TYR A 137 -9.78 -8.71 -4.82
CA TYR A 137 -8.60 -7.89 -5.12
C TYR A 137 -8.09 -7.16 -3.88
N LEU A 138 -8.98 -6.66 -3.03
CA LEU A 138 -8.60 -6.01 -1.78
C LEU A 138 -7.81 -6.95 -0.87
N ALA A 139 -8.27 -8.19 -0.70
CA ALA A 139 -7.57 -9.20 0.09
C ALA A 139 -6.15 -9.46 -0.44
N ILE A 140 -5.98 -9.59 -1.76
CA ILE A 140 -4.67 -9.77 -2.41
C ILE A 140 -3.76 -8.56 -2.15
N GLY A 141 -4.29 -7.34 -2.32
CA GLY A 141 -3.51 -6.12 -2.13
C GLY A 141 -3.08 -5.89 -0.68
N ILE A 142 -3.99 -6.09 0.28
CA ILE A 142 -3.71 -5.87 1.71
C ILE A 142 -2.73 -6.90 2.25
N GLN A 143 -2.85 -8.17 1.84
CA GLN A 143 -1.94 -9.22 2.28
C GLN A 143 -0.46 -8.87 2.02
N GLU A 144 -0.16 -8.16 0.93
CA GLU A 144 1.21 -7.82 0.60
C GLU A 144 1.85 -6.88 1.63
N LEU A 145 1.05 -6.11 2.38
CA LEU A 145 1.51 -5.31 3.51
C LEU A 145 2.08 -6.19 4.63
N ALA A 146 1.40 -7.29 4.97
CA ALA A 146 1.89 -8.27 5.94
C ALA A 146 3.13 -8.99 5.40
N ASN A 147 3.12 -9.38 4.13
CA ASN A 147 4.24 -10.07 3.48
C ASN A 147 5.54 -9.26 3.58
N ILE A 148 5.52 -7.96 3.25
CA ILE A 148 6.72 -7.12 3.36
C ILE A 148 7.04 -6.72 4.80
N SER A 149 6.03 -6.57 5.66
CA SER A 149 6.21 -6.27 7.08
C SER A 149 6.95 -7.38 7.81
N GLU A 150 6.54 -8.62 7.59
CA GLU A 150 7.15 -9.80 8.18
C GLU A 150 8.62 -9.97 7.72
N ARG A 151 8.95 -9.62 6.46
CA ARG A 151 10.35 -9.56 6.00
C ARG A 151 11.18 -8.49 6.71
N ARG A 152 10.59 -7.36 7.11
CA ARG A 152 11.30 -6.35 7.92
C ARG A 152 11.50 -6.82 9.36
N MET A 153 10.53 -7.56 9.90
CA MET A 153 10.69 -8.21 11.21
C MET A 153 11.84 -9.20 11.21
N GLU A 154 11.97 -10.05 10.17
CA GLU A 154 13.10 -10.97 10.03
C GLU A 154 14.44 -10.22 10.14
N ARG A 155 14.57 -9.09 9.44
CA ARG A 155 15.79 -8.27 9.48
C ARG A 155 16.07 -7.71 10.87
N LEU A 156 15.04 -7.32 11.63
CA LEU A 156 15.19 -6.78 12.99
C LEU A 156 15.69 -7.86 13.97
N VAL A 157 15.08 -9.04 13.93
CA VAL A 157 15.40 -10.12 14.88
C VAL A 157 16.70 -10.87 14.53
N ASN A 158 17.15 -10.78 13.28
CA ASN A 158 18.34 -11.45 12.79
C ASN A 158 19.62 -10.63 13.09
N PRO A 159 20.51 -11.09 14.00
CA PRO A 159 21.70 -10.33 14.39
C PRO A 159 22.69 -10.12 13.24
N ALA A 160 22.67 -10.97 12.21
CA ALA A 160 23.52 -10.80 11.02
C ALA A 160 23.05 -9.66 10.11
N LEU A 161 21.80 -9.19 10.26
CA LEU A 161 21.19 -8.17 9.42
C LEU A 161 20.92 -6.86 10.17
N SER A 162 20.65 -6.91 11.49
CA SER A 162 20.28 -5.74 12.28
C SER A 162 21.44 -5.02 12.97
N ASN A 163 22.56 -5.70 13.23
CA ASN A 163 23.56 -5.26 14.22
C ASN A 163 22.99 -5.02 15.63
N LEU A 164 21.85 -5.64 15.94
CA LEU A 164 21.21 -5.61 17.26
C LEU A 164 21.40 -6.98 17.96
N PRO A 165 21.17 -7.06 19.27
CA PRO A 165 21.08 -8.35 19.94
C PRO A 165 20.07 -9.27 19.26
N ALA A 166 20.41 -10.56 19.16
CA ALA A 166 19.55 -11.55 18.53
C ALA A 166 18.15 -11.53 19.17
N PHE A 167 17.11 -11.51 18.33
CA PHE A 167 15.71 -11.47 18.76
C PHE A 167 15.34 -10.27 19.67
N LEU A 168 16.11 -9.18 19.61
CA LEU A 168 15.84 -7.91 20.29
C LEU A 168 15.73 -8.02 21.82
N VAL A 169 16.52 -8.91 22.44
CA VAL A 169 16.56 -9.08 23.90
C VAL A 169 18.00 -9.17 24.40
N GLN A 170 18.23 -8.72 25.63
CA GLN A 170 19.51 -8.93 26.31
C GLN A 170 19.60 -10.37 26.86
N ASN A 171 20.82 -10.86 27.08
CA ASN A 171 21.05 -12.20 27.63
C ASN A 171 20.37 -13.33 26.82
N GLY A 172 20.51 -13.30 25.48
CA GLY A 172 19.85 -14.21 24.53
C GLY A 172 20.20 -15.71 24.61
N GLY A 173 20.88 -16.15 25.68
CA GLY A 173 20.99 -17.57 26.04
C GLY A 173 19.95 -18.04 27.05
N LEU A 174 19.31 -17.10 27.76
CA LEU A 174 18.21 -17.36 28.71
C LEU A 174 16.88 -16.83 28.20
N ASN A 175 16.91 -15.74 27.43
CA ASN A 175 15.72 -15.10 26.86
C ASN A 175 15.61 -15.37 25.36
N SER A 176 14.38 -15.57 24.89
CA SER A 176 14.01 -15.77 23.49
C SER A 176 13.52 -14.49 22.81
N GLY A 177 13.11 -13.47 23.57
CA GLY A 177 12.73 -12.18 23.02
C GLY A 177 11.59 -12.28 22.01
N PHE A 178 11.79 -11.64 20.86
CA PHE A 178 10.81 -11.57 19.78
C PHE A 178 10.81 -12.79 18.85
N MET A 179 11.55 -13.87 19.17
CA MET A 179 11.66 -15.05 18.32
C MET A 179 10.28 -15.63 17.95
N ILE A 180 9.42 -15.88 18.94
CA ILE A 180 8.10 -16.48 18.71
C ILE A 180 7.10 -15.44 18.18
N ALA A 181 7.27 -14.15 18.51
CA ALA A 181 6.47 -13.08 17.92
C ALA A 181 6.62 -13.04 16.40
N HIS A 182 7.85 -13.23 15.91
CA HIS A 182 8.12 -13.37 14.48
C HIS A 182 7.50 -14.63 13.87
N CYS A 183 7.51 -15.77 14.58
CA CYS A 183 6.80 -16.97 14.14
C CYS A 183 5.29 -16.74 13.99
N THR A 184 4.67 -16.00 14.91
CA THR A 184 3.25 -15.61 14.81
C THR A 184 3.01 -14.76 13.56
N ALA A 185 3.84 -13.74 13.32
CA ALA A 185 3.73 -12.90 12.12
C ALA A 185 3.88 -13.72 10.83
N ALA A 186 4.82 -14.68 10.80
CA ALA A 186 5.02 -15.58 9.66
C ALA A 186 3.84 -16.53 9.45
N ALA A 187 3.24 -17.06 10.52
CA ALA A 187 2.08 -17.93 10.46
C ALA A 187 0.86 -17.22 9.86
N LEU A 188 0.53 -16.02 10.39
CA LEU A 188 -0.57 -15.19 9.89
C LEU A 188 -0.37 -14.79 8.43
N THR A 189 0.84 -14.37 8.08
CA THR A 189 1.21 -14.05 6.70
C THR A 189 1.06 -15.28 5.79
N SER A 190 1.36 -16.48 6.28
CA SER A 190 1.21 -17.71 5.49
C SER A 190 -0.25 -18.11 5.31
N GLU A 191 -1.08 -18.01 6.35
CA GLU A 191 -2.52 -18.28 6.28
C GLU A 191 -3.22 -17.39 5.27
N ASN A 192 -2.88 -16.10 5.26
CA ASN A 192 -3.43 -15.14 4.31
C ASN A 192 -3.17 -15.53 2.84
N LYS A 193 -2.11 -16.28 2.52
CA LYS A 193 -1.86 -16.76 1.15
C LYS A 193 -2.97 -17.69 0.66
N VAL A 194 -3.55 -18.49 1.54
CA VAL A 194 -4.71 -19.34 1.22
C VAL A 194 -5.97 -18.47 1.10
N LEU A 195 -6.16 -17.53 2.02
CA LEU A 195 -7.32 -16.61 2.00
C LEU A 195 -7.33 -15.68 0.78
N CYS A 196 -6.18 -15.45 0.14
CA CYS A 196 -6.07 -14.68 -1.09
C CYS A 196 -6.61 -15.41 -2.33
N HIS A 197 -6.95 -16.70 -2.24
CA HIS A 197 -7.64 -17.36 -3.35
C HIS A 197 -8.99 -16.66 -3.60
N PRO A 198 -9.27 -16.21 -4.85
CA PRO A 198 -10.49 -15.45 -5.13
C PRO A 198 -11.70 -16.38 -5.03
N SER A 199 -12.68 -16.06 -4.18
CA SER A 199 -13.90 -16.88 -4.10
C SER A 199 -14.90 -16.55 -5.20
N SER A 200 -14.81 -15.36 -5.79
CA SER A 200 -15.68 -14.93 -6.89
C SER A 200 -15.41 -15.64 -8.22
N VAL A 201 -14.43 -16.56 -8.30
CA VAL A 201 -14.22 -17.39 -9.50
C VAL A 201 -15.08 -18.64 -9.50
N ASP A 202 -15.72 -18.96 -8.37
CA ASP A 202 -16.64 -20.09 -8.23
C ASP A 202 -18.08 -19.65 -8.48
N THR A 203 -18.88 -20.57 -9.03
CA THR A 203 -20.32 -20.41 -9.21
C THR A 203 -20.99 -21.78 -9.18
N LEU A 204 -22.09 -21.89 -8.44
CA LEU A 204 -22.88 -23.11 -8.33
C LEU A 204 -24.35 -22.75 -8.52
N SER A 205 -24.97 -23.32 -9.54
CA SER A 205 -26.33 -23.00 -9.92
C SER A 205 -27.33 -23.43 -8.84
N THR A 206 -28.20 -22.53 -8.42
CA THR A 206 -29.27 -22.79 -7.45
C THR A 206 -30.64 -22.71 -8.11
N SER A 207 -31.68 -23.14 -7.38
CA SER A 207 -33.08 -22.93 -7.77
C SER A 207 -33.45 -23.52 -9.15
N ALA A 208 -33.02 -24.77 -9.41
CA ALA A 208 -33.26 -25.47 -10.68
C ALA A 208 -32.84 -24.66 -11.92
N ALA A 209 -31.64 -24.07 -11.85
CA ALA A 209 -31.03 -23.25 -12.91
C ALA A 209 -31.73 -21.91 -13.18
N LYS A 210 -32.55 -21.40 -12.24
CA LYS A 210 -33.00 -20.01 -12.27
C LYS A 210 -31.94 -19.01 -11.83
N GLU A 211 -31.06 -19.45 -10.93
CA GLU A 211 -29.90 -18.70 -10.45
C GLU A 211 -28.66 -19.49 -10.90
N ASP A 212 -28.40 -19.47 -12.20
CA ASP A 212 -27.40 -20.32 -12.83
C ASP A 212 -25.97 -19.75 -12.73
N HIS A 213 -25.84 -18.44 -12.56
CA HIS A 213 -24.59 -17.73 -12.28
C HIS A 213 -24.71 -16.88 -11.00
N VAL A 214 -23.79 -17.06 -10.06
CA VAL A 214 -23.75 -16.34 -8.78
C VAL A 214 -22.34 -15.91 -8.42
N SER A 215 -22.21 -14.92 -7.53
CA SER A 215 -20.93 -14.26 -7.26
C SER A 215 -20.06 -14.88 -6.16
N MET A 216 -20.63 -15.76 -5.33
CA MET A 216 -19.98 -16.26 -4.10
C MET A 216 -19.39 -15.16 -3.18
N GLY A 217 -19.87 -13.91 -3.32
CA GLY A 217 -19.30 -12.73 -2.66
C GLY A 217 -19.39 -12.73 -1.14
N GLY A 218 -20.27 -13.55 -0.56
CA GLY A 218 -20.38 -13.70 0.89
C GLY A 218 -19.12 -14.27 1.54
N TYR A 219 -18.37 -15.14 0.84
CA TYR A 219 -17.07 -15.59 1.34
C TYR A 219 -15.95 -14.58 1.03
N SER A 220 -16.03 -13.88 -0.11
CA SER A 220 -15.08 -12.80 -0.46
C SER A 220 -15.01 -11.73 0.63
N ALA A 221 -16.17 -11.30 1.16
CA ALA A 221 -16.22 -10.34 2.26
C ALA A 221 -15.61 -10.88 3.57
N ARG A 222 -15.99 -12.09 3.99
CA ARG A 222 -15.52 -12.68 5.26
C ARG A 222 -14.01 -12.89 5.26
N LYS A 223 -13.46 -13.47 4.19
CA LYS A 223 -12.02 -13.72 4.11
C LYS A 223 -11.22 -12.43 3.97
N CYS A 224 -11.77 -11.38 3.34
CA CYS A 224 -11.13 -10.08 3.28
C CYS A 224 -10.98 -9.46 4.69
N LEU A 225 -12.01 -9.55 5.54
CA LEU A 225 -11.95 -9.08 6.93
C LEU A 225 -10.92 -9.86 7.76
N GLU A 226 -10.83 -11.17 7.55
CA GLU A 226 -9.83 -12.02 8.20
C GLU A 226 -8.41 -11.60 7.80
N VAL A 227 -8.16 -11.40 6.50
CA VAL A 227 -6.86 -10.93 5.99
C VAL A 227 -6.47 -9.58 6.62
N ILE A 228 -7.41 -8.63 6.69
CA ILE A 228 -7.19 -7.33 7.34
C ILE A 228 -6.81 -7.53 8.81
N SER A 229 -7.56 -8.35 9.54
CA SER A 229 -7.32 -8.61 10.96
C SER A 229 -5.93 -9.23 11.20
N ASN A 230 -5.52 -10.16 10.33
CA ASN A 230 -4.19 -10.76 10.37
C ASN A 230 -3.08 -9.75 10.07
N VAL A 231 -3.30 -8.86 9.09
CA VAL A 231 -2.33 -7.81 8.73
C VAL A 231 -2.17 -6.80 9.86
N GLU A 232 -3.25 -6.41 10.55
CA GLU A 232 -3.18 -5.52 11.72
C GLU A 232 -2.26 -6.09 12.81
N VAL A 233 -2.38 -7.38 13.12
CA VAL A 233 -1.53 -8.06 14.10
C VAL A 233 -0.08 -8.12 13.63
N VAL A 234 0.19 -8.45 12.36
CA VAL A 234 1.55 -8.46 11.81
C VAL A 234 2.21 -7.09 11.93
N ILE A 235 1.49 -6.02 11.59
CA ILE A 235 1.98 -4.64 11.72
C ILE A 235 2.17 -4.25 13.19
N ALA A 236 1.31 -4.72 14.09
CA ALA A 236 1.45 -4.49 15.54
C ALA A 236 2.75 -5.09 16.07
N ILE A 237 3.06 -6.33 15.69
CA ILE A 237 4.29 -7.00 16.12
C ILE A 237 5.51 -6.29 15.52
N GLU A 238 5.47 -5.88 14.25
CA GLU A 238 6.53 -5.07 13.63
C GLU A 238 6.76 -3.77 14.39
N LEU A 239 5.69 -3.04 14.72
CA LEU A 239 5.77 -1.77 15.45
C LEU A 239 6.38 -1.98 16.85
N MET A 240 5.95 -3.02 17.56
CA MET A 240 6.49 -3.36 18.87
C MET A 240 7.99 -3.72 18.79
N ALA A 241 8.39 -4.52 17.80
CA ALA A 241 9.78 -4.87 17.56
C ALA A 241 10.64 -3.64 17.19
N ALA A 242 10.11 -2.74 16.37
CA ALA A 242 10.78 -1.49 16.02
C ALA A 242 10.98 -0.58 17.24
N CYS A 243 9.97 -0.47 18.12
CA CYS A 243 10.10 0.29 19.38
C CYS A 243 11.16 -0.34 20.29
N GLN A 244 11.22 -1.68 20.38
CA GLN A 244 12.26 -2.37 21.12
C GLN A 244 13.66 -2.14 20.52
N ALA A 245 13.78 -2.13 19.19
CA ALA A 245 15.03 -1.83 18.52
C ALA A 245 15.57 -0.42 18.85
N LEU A 246 14.68 0.57 19.03
CA LEU A 246 15.05 1.92 19.46
C LEU A 246 15.68 1.95 20.87
N GLU A 247 15.31 1.03 21.77
CA GLU A 247 15.89 0.94 23.11
C GLU A 247 17.40 0.67 23.06
N PHE A 248 17.82 -0.22 22.16
CA PHE A 248 19.23 -0.57 21.99
C PHE A 248 20.07 0.55 21.36
N HIS A 249 19.42 1.56 20.79
CA HIS A 249 20.09 2.74 20.24
C HIS A 249 20.10 3.92 21.21
N ARG A 250 19.48 3.83 22.39
CA ARG A 250 19.54 4.92 23.38
C ARG A 250 21.00 5.17 23.80
N PRO A 251 21.42 6.45 23.97
CA PRO A 251 20.60 7.66 24.07
C PRO A 251 20.24 8.33 22.73
N CYS A 252 20.55 7.75 21.57
CA CYS A 252 20.13 8.31 20.29
C CYS A 252 18.60 8.35 20.17
N ARG A 253 18.10 9.37 19.47
CA ARG A 253 16.67 9.58 19.22
C ARG A 253 16.40 9.61 17.72
N SER A 254 15.22 9.13 17.35
CA SER A 254 14.65 9.23 16.02
C SER A 254 14.02 10.61 15.78
N THR A 255 13.30 10.76 14.69
CA THR A 255 12.55 11.97 14.37
C THR A 255 11.37 12.18 15.33
N ALA A 256 10.94 13.43 15.51
CA ALA A 256 9.81 13.79 16.37
C ALA A 256 8.53 12.94 16.16
N PRO A 257 8.03 12.69 14.92
CA PRO A 257 6.86 11.85 14.74
C PRO A 257 7.08 10.40 15.16
N LEU A 258 8.27 9.84 14.95
CA LEU A 258 8.56 8.45 15.31
C LEU A 258 8.76 8.29 16.82
N GLU A 259 9.38 9.26 17.49
CA GLU A 259 9.45 9.27 18.96
C GLU A 259 8.06 9.43 19.59
N ALA A 260 7.15 10.20 18.98
CA ALA A 260 5.78 10.32 19.46
C ALA A 260 5.01 8.98 19.36
N VAL A 261 5.21 8.20 18.28
CA VAL A 261 4.64 6.85 18.16
C VAL A 261 5.25 5.89 19.19
N TYR A 262 6.57 5.96 19.39
CA TYR A 262 7.25 5.18 20.43
C TYR A 262 6.68 5.50 21.83
N ASP A 263 6.52 6.79 22.16
CA ASP A 263 5.96 7.22 23.44
C ASP A 263 4.51 6.74 23.60
N LEU A 264 3.71 6.76 22.54
CA LEU A 264 2.35 6.21 22.53
C LEU A 264 2.36 4.72 22.90
N VAL A 265 3.21 3.91 22.24
CA VAL A 265 3.32 2.47 22.53
C VAL A 265 3.74 2.22 23.98
N ARG A 266 4.73 2.98 24.49
CA ARG A 266 5.16 2.87 25.90
C ARG A 266 4.07 3.30 26.87
N SER A 267 3.31 4.35 26.55
CA SER A 267 2.21 4.85 27.39
C SER A 267 1.03 3.87 27.50
N ALA A 268 0.85 2.99 26.51
CA ALA A 268 -0.15 1.92 26.54
C ALA A 268 0.23 0.75 27.47
N GLY A 269 1.34 0.84 28.20
CA GLY A 269 1.80 -0.19 29.12
C GLY A 269 2.51 -1.35 28.42
N VAL A 270 3.17 -1.07 27.28
CA VAL A 270 4.08 -2.00 26.61
C VAL A 270 5.50 -1.58 26.95
N GLU A 271 6.02 -2.12 28.05
CA GLU A 271 7.34 -1.78 28.58
C GLU A 271 8.48 -2.31 27.69
N PRO A 272 9.71 -1.74 27.80
CA PRO A 272 10.89 -2.34 27.19
C PRO A 272 11.01 -3.83 27.53
N TYR A 273 11.47 -4.62 26.57
CA TYR A 273 11.54 -6.08 26.69
C TYR A 273 12.94 -6.51 27.10
N ASP A 274 13.24 -6.42 28.40
CA ASP A 274 14.55 -6.73 28.96
C ASP A 274 14.73 -8.23 29.28
N GLU A 275 13.66 -8.85 29.78
CA GLU A 275 13.58 -10.27 30.14
C GLU A 275 12.29 -10.89 29.58
N ASP A 276 12.29 -12.21 29.38
CA ASP A 276 11.14 -12.91 28.83
C ASP A 276 9.89 -12.77 29.72
N ARG A 277 8.80 -12.34 29.11
CA ARG A 277 7.47 -12.26 29.73
C ARG A 277 6.40 -12.73 28.75
N TYR A 278 5.18 -12.91 29.26
CA TYR A 278 4.06 -13.27 28.39
C TYR A 278 3.75 -12.11 27.42
N LEU A 279 4.08 -12.30 26.14
CA LEU A 279 4.10 -11.25 25.14
C LEU A 279 2.73 -11.02 24.46
N ALA A 280 1.83 -12.00 24.48
CA ALA A 280 0.54 -11.87 23.78
C ALA A 280 -0.30 -10.65 24.22
N PRO A 281 -0.40 -10.30 25.52
CA PRO A 281 -1.12 -9.10 25.94
C PRO A 281 -0.50 -7.80 25.42
N ASP A 282 0.82 -7.78 25.20
CA ASP A 282 1.49 -6.62 24.62
C ASP A 282 1.20 -6.50 23.12
N ILE A 283 1.13 -7.63 22.41
CA ILE A 283 0.69 -7.67 21.00
C ILE A 283 -0.76 -7.17 20.89
N ASP A 284 -1.66 -7.63 21.76
CA ASP A 284 -3.07 -7.24 21.76
C ASP A 284 -3.23 -5.73 22.00
N LYS A 285 -2.52 -5.16 23.00
CA LYS A 285 -2.53 -3.71 23.25
C LYS A 285 -2.08 -2.90 22.03
N VAL A 286 -0.98 -3.29 21.36
CA VAL A 286 -0.50 -2.58 20.18
C VAL A 286 -1.46 -2.75 19.00
N THR A 287 -2.09 -3.91 18.87
CA THR A 287 -3.13 -4.15 17.87
C THR A 287 -4.33 -3.22 18.09
N ASP A 288 -4.76 -3.05 19.35
CA ASP A 288 -5.83 -2.12 19.71
C ASP A 288 -5.46 -0.64 19.44
N LEU A 289 -4.19 -0.26 19.63
CA LEU A 289 -3.70 1.08 19.25
C LEU A 289 -3.79 1.33 17.74
N ILE A 290 -3.52 0.30 16.92
CA ILE A 290 -3.66 0.40 15.47
C ILE A 290 -5.14 0.51 15.10
N ARG A 291 -5.99 -0.36 15.65
CA ARG A 291 -7.43 -0.40 15.36
C ARG A 291 -8.19 0.85 15.80
N SER A 292 -7.78 1.45 16.92
CA SER A 292 -8.37 2.70 17.42
C SER A 292 -7.98 3.91 16.58
N GLY A 293 -6.98 3.81 15.70
CA GLY A 293 -6.46 4.94 14.93
C GLY A 293 -5.52 5.85 15.72
N ALA A 294 -5.23 5.55 17.00
CA ALA A 294 -4.38 6.38 17.85
C ALA A 294 -2.97 6.60 17.24
N VAL A 295 -2.41 5.58 16.59
CA VAL A 295 -1.12 5.69 15.89
C VAL A 295 -1.19 6.71 14.75
N TRP A 296 -2.30 6.73 14.00
CA TRP A 296 -2.52 7.71 12.92
C TRP A 296 -2.69 9.12 13.48
N GLU A 297 -3.50 9.29 14.52
CA GLU A 297 -3.76 10.59 15.14
C GLU A 297 -2.48 11.26 15.68
N VAL A 298 -1.54 10.47 16.21
CA VAL A 298 -0.26 10.99 16.69
C VAL A 298 0.61 11.53 15.56
N VAL A 299 0.61 10.88 14.39
CA VAL A 299 1.49 11.28 13.26
C VAL A 299 0.82 12.27 12.30
N GLU A 300 -0.50 12.33 12.26
CA GLU A 300 -1.27 13.15 11.31
C GLU A 300 -0.86 14.64 11.32
N PRO A 301 -0.65 15.31 12.48
CA PRO A 301 -0.23 16.71 12.51
C PRO A 301 1.12 16.93 11.81
N TYR A 302 2.05 15.99 11.94
CA TYR A 302 3.38 16.06 11.33
C TYR A 302 3.32 15.86 9.82
N LEU A 303 2.41 15.01 9.33
CA LEU A 303 2.20 14.78 7.90
C LEU A 303 1.59 16.03 7.23
N LYS A 304 0.57 16.63 7.85
CA LYS A 304 -0.05 17.88 7.35
C LYS A 304 0.95 19.04 7.31
N GLN A 305 1.82 19.15 8.30
CA GLN A 305 2.89 20.17 8.32
C GLN A 305 3.89 19.97 7.18
N ARG A 306 4.26 18.71 6.88
CA ARG A 306 5.16 18.40 5.77
C ARG A 306 4.55 18.70 4.41
N GLU A 307 3.27 18.40 4.22
CA GLU A 307 2.56 18.75 2.99
C GLU A 307 2.49 20.27 2.80
N ALA A 308 2.25 21.02 3.88
CA ALA A 308 2.27 22.48 3.85
C ALA A 308 3.66 23.06 3.53
N SER A 309 4.73 22.52 4.10
CA SER A 309 6.10 23.00 3.85
C SER A 309 6.65 22.60 2.47
N GLN A 310 6.21 21.48 1.90
CA GLN A 310 6.57 21.11 0.53
C GLN A 310 5.89 21.98 -0.55
N ILE A 311 4.80 22.67 -0.22
CA ILE A 311 4.16 23.65 -1.12
C ILE A 311 4.99 24.95 -1.17
N ASP A 312 5.69 25.31 -0.11
CA ASP A 312 6.51 26.54 -0.03
C ASP A 312 7.94 26.38 -0.56
N GLU A 313 8.47 25.15 -0.67
CA GLU A 313 9.82 24.87 -1.20
C GLU A 313 9.90 24.69 -2.73
N VAL A 314 8.80 24.89 -3.46
CA VAL A 314 8.85 24.95 -4.93
C VAL A 314 9.43 26.30 -5.36
N SER A 315 10.76 26.39 -5.37
CA SER A 315 11.51 27.49 -6.01
C SER A 315 11.01 27.68 -7.47
N PRO A 316 10.88 28.92 -7.97
CA PRO A 316 10.51 29.20 -9.37
C PRO A 316 11.39 28.50 -10.41
N ILE A 317 12.60 28.08 -10.01
CA ILE A 317 13.55 27.34 -10.85
C ILE A 317 13.05 25.90 -11.11
N ASP A 318 12.35 25.29 -10.14
CA ASP A 318 11.83 23.93 -10.30
C ASP A 318 10.45 23.89 -11.01
N MET A 319 9.75 25.03 -11.05
CA MET A 319 8.62 25.23 -11.98
C MET A 319 9.06 25.24 -13.45
N MET A 320 10.31 25.65 -13.76
CA MET A 320 10.84 25.60 -15.13
C MET A 320 11.30 24.20 -15.55
N SER A 321 11.67 23.32 -14.60
CA SER A 321 12.08 21.94 -14.91
C SER A 321 10.90 20.99 -15.16
N ARG A 322 9.71 21.34 -14.67
CA ARG A 322 8.50 20.49 -14.71
C ARG A 322 7.40 20.98 -15.67
N GLY A 323 7.71 21.83 -16.66
CA GLY A 323 6.64 22.48 -17.41
C GLY A 323 6.95 22.98 -18.82
N GLN A 324 7.68 22.25 -19.68
CA GLN A 324 7.69 22.54 -21.13
C GLN A 324 7.85 21.28 -22.00
N VAL A 325 6.81 20.45 -22.09
CA VAL A 325 6.62 19.56 -23.26
C VAL A 325 5.19 19.62 -23.82
N LEU A 326 4.18 20.06 -23.05
CA LEU A 326 2.79 20.03 -23.51
C LEU A 326 2.25 21.35 -24.12
N THR A 327 3.04 22.43 -24.16
CA THR A 327 2.57 23.73 -24.71
C THR A 327 3.10 24.05 -26.10
N LEU A 328 3.96 23.21 -26.70
CA LEU A 328 4.49 23.47 -28.06
C LEU A 328 3.69 22.77 -29.19
N CYS A 329 2.83 21.81 -28.88
CA CYS A 329 2.01 21.11 -29.90
C CYS A 329 0.58 21.66 -30.05
N ARG A 330 0.34 22.90 -29.65
CA ARG A 330 -0.99 23.54 -29.79
C ARG A 330 -1.03 24.68 -30.83
N ASN A 331 0.07 24.97 -31.52
CA ASN A 331 0.16 25.99 -32.56
C ASN A 331 1.08 25.59 -33.75
N LEU A 332 0.98 24.33 -34.22
CA LEU A 332 1.38 23.90 -35.56
C LEU A 332 0.39 22.86 -36.09
#